data_AF-A0A382KGG6-F1
#
_entry.id   AF-A0A382KGG6-F1
#
_cell.length_a   1.000
_cell.length_b   1.000
_cell.length_c   1.000
_cell.angle_alpha   90.00
_cell.angle_beta   90.00
_cell.angle_gamma   90.00
#
_symmetry.space_group_name_H-M   'P 1'
#
loop_
_entity.id
_entity.type
_entity.pdbx_description
1 polymer ?
#
loop_
_entity_poly.entity_id
_entity_poly.type
_entity_poly.pdbx_seq_one_letter_code
_entity_poly.pdbx_strand_id
1 'polypeptide(L)'
;MAGELQMLKTIISYLLEKIGYEIVSASSPQVAACWPRQLHQSLTSFEDDGAFHSVYERAQCATQMTETDNSLRRQRYFITNQLLRQADLGRGDVCEAGCFRGLSAHLFAQHIKQLDQQVTFHIFDSFQGLSELESVDVSEDWDQRYKHLSDWSADKLRKQFACSLQTVRENLDEFDFIHYYEGWIPTRFHEVADKSFSFVHIDVDLYRPISESFQFFYPRLIPHGIMVFDD
;
A
#
# COMPACT_ATOMS: atom_id res chain seq x y z
N MET A 1 19.69 53.46 12.21
CA MET A 1 18.43 52.80 11.79
C MET A 1 18.49 52.22 10.37
N ALA A 2 18.53 53.02 9.29
CA ALA A 2 18.53 52.46 7.92
C ALA A 2 19.78 51.61 7.58
N GLY A 3 20.96 52.03 8.02
CA GLY A 3 22.22 51.29 7.80
C GLY A 3 22.33 49.99 8.59
N GLU A 4 21.80 49.95 9.81
CA GLU A 4 21.80 48.74 10.66
C GLU A 4 20.85 47.68 10.11
N LEU A 5 19.68 48.09 9.60
CA LEU A 5 18.74 47.18 8.97
C LEU A 5 19.28 46.59 7.67
N GLN A 6 20.04 47.38 6.89
CA GLN A 6 20.67 46.89 5.66
C GLN A 6 21.78 45.89 5.96
N MET A 7 22.60 46.15 6.98
CA MET A 7 23.65 45.24 7.43
C MET A 7 23.07 43.90 7.90
N LEU A 8 21.97 43.94 8.65
CA LEU A 8 21.26 42.75 9.12
C LEU A 8 20.73 41.90 7.94
N LYS A 9 20.12 42.54 6.93
CA LYS A 9 19.64 41.85 5.72
C LYS A 9 20.77 41.14 4.97
N THR A 10 21.93 41.79 4.85
CA THR A 10 23.10 41.20 4.20
C THR A 10 23.61 39.98 4.95
N ILE A 11 23.70 40.06 6.29
CA ILE A 11 24.14 38.94 7.13
C ILE A 11 23.19 37.75 7.01
N ILE A 12 21.88 37.98 7.07
CA ILE A 12 20.87 36.92 6.96
C ILE A 12 20.94 36.25 5.58
N SER A 13 21.03 37.04 4.51
CA SER A 13 21.10 36.50 3.14
C SER A 13 22.35 35.64 2.95
N TYR A 14 23.51 36.10 3.44
CA TYR A 14 24.77 35.36 3.40
C TYR A 14 24.71 34.02 4.15
N LEU A 15 24.09 34.00 5.33
CA LEU A 15 23.97 32.78 6.13
C LEU A 15 23.06 31.76 5.44
N LEU A 16 21.93 32.19 4.88
CA LEU A 16 21.01 31.32 4.16
C LEU A 16 21.65 30.73 2.90
N GLU A 17 22.41 31.53 2.13
CA GLU A 17 23.12 31.03 0.94
C GLU A 17 24.11 29.91 1.30
N LYS A 18 24.81 30.03 2.44
CA LYS A 18 25.76 29.02 2.91
C LYS A 18 25.12 27.68 3.27
N ILE A 19 23.83 27.67 3.61
CA ILE A 19 23.07 26.46 3.90
C ILE A 19 22.13 26.06 2.75
N GLY A 20 22.29 26.66 1.56
CA GLY A 20 21.58 26.29 0.34
C GLY A 20 20.22 26.96 0.14
N TYR A 21 19.93 28.05 0.84
CA TYR A 21 18.67 28.80 0.74
C TYR A 21 18.92 30.22 0.21
N GLU A 22 17.96 30.77 -0.54
CA GLU A 22 18.01 32.14 -1.08
C GLU A 22 16.80 32.94 -0.60
N ILE A 23 16.99 34.21 -0.23
CA ILE A 23 15.87 35.13 0.02
C ILE A 23 15.50 35.82 -1.29
N VAL A 24 14.38 35.42 -1.86
CA VAL A 24 13.77 36.10 -3.00
C VAL A 24 12.59 36.95 -2.56
N SER A 25 12.42 38.12 -3.19
CA SER A 25 11.17 38.87 -3.01
C SER A 25 10.01 38.05 -3.58
N ALA A 26 8.90 37.95 -2.84
CA ALA A 26 7.68 37.30 -3.32
C ALA A 26 7.12 37.93 -4.61
N SER A 27 7.52 39.17 -4.92
CA SER A 27 7.19 39.87 -6.17
C SER A 27 8.20 39.67 -7.31
N SER A 28 9.26 38.87 -7.11
CA SER A 28 10.31 38.65 -8.13
C SER A 28 9.81 37.77 -9.29
N PRO A 29 9.97 38.20 -10.55
CA PRO A 29 9.55 37.43 -11.72
C PRO A 29 10.24 36.07 -11.88
N GLN A 30 11.43 35.89 -11.30
CA GLN A 30 12.22 34.64 -11.41
C GLN A 30 11.61 33.47 -10.63
N VAL A 31 10.72 33.74 -9.67
CA VAL A 31 9.99 32.72 -8.89
C VAL A 31 8.83 32.10 -9.71
N ALA A 32 8.54 32.62 -10.91
CA ALA A 32 7.33 32.31 -11.66
C ALA A 32 7.37 31.05 -12.55
N ALA A 33 8.45 30.25 -12.54
CA ALA A 33 8.74 29.31 -13.63
C ALA A 33 8.67 27.81 -13.31
N CYS A 34 8.16 27.36 -12.15
CA CYS A 34 7.96 25.92 -11.93
C CYS A 34 6.59 25.56 -11.32
N TRP A 35 6.05 24.44 -11.80
CA TRP A 35 4.81 23.82 -11.35
C TRP A 35 5.09 22.78 -10.25
N PRO A 36 4.20 22.59 -9.25
CA PRO A 36 2.94 23.29 -9.04
C PRO A 36 3.07 24.59 -8.23
N ARG A 37 2.24 25.54 -8.64
CA ARG A 37 2.21 26.96 -8.35
C ARG A 37 1.18 27.27 -7.26
N GLN A 38 1.55 27.35 -5.98
CA GLN A 38 0.84 28.11 -4.94
C GLN A 38 1.55 27.97 -3.58
N LEU A 39 1.76 29.08 -2.87
CA LEU A 39 2.22 29.08 -1.47
C LEU A 39 1.18 28.49 -0.48
N HIS A 40 -0.06 28.32 -0.95
CA HIS A 40 -1.13 27.55 -0.32
C HIS A 40 -1.57 26.47 -1.31
N GLN A 41 -0.86 25.34 -1.35
CA GLN A 41 -1.35 24.19 -2.10
C GLN A 41 -2.68 23.77 -1.48
N SER A 42 -3.72 23.62 -2.32
CA SER A 42 -4.91 22.91 -1.88
C SER A 42 -4.47 21.49 -1.53
N LEU A 43 -4.87 21.00 -0.36
CA LEU A 43 -4.62 19.61 0.00
C LEU A 43 -5.24 18.74 -1.09
N THR A 44 -4.48 17.75 -1.55
CA THR A 44 -5.02 16.68 -2.39
C THR A 44 -6.10 15.92 -1.60
N SER A 45 -6.98 15.19 -2.30
CA SER A 45 -7.96 14.35 -1.61
C SER A 45 -7.32 13.33 -0.67
N PHE A 46 -6.08 12.93 -0.94
CA PHE A 46 -5.28 12.12 -0.03
C PHE A 46 -4.94 12.86 1.27
N GLU A 47 -4.40 14.09 1.16
CA GLU A 47 -3.96 14.88 2.32
C GLU A 47 -5.12 15.41 3.17
N ASP A 48 -6.30 15.60 2.59
CA ASP A 48 -7.49 16.11 3.27
C ASP A 48 -8.35 15.02 3.93
N ASP A 49 -8.14 13.73 3.59
CA ASP A 49 -8.95 12.61 4.11
C ASP A 49 -8.50 12.16 5.52
N GLY A 50 -8.82 12.98 6.51
CA GLY A 50 -8.53 12.68 7.93
C GLY A 50 -9.20 11.41 8.45
N ALA A 51 -10.32 10.98 7.85
CA ALA A 51 -11.00 9.74 8.20
C ALA A 51 -10.17 8.53 7.78
N PHE A 52 -9.69 8.51 6.52
CA PHE A 52 -8.77 7.49 6.05
C PHE A 52 -7.49 7.45 6.88
N HIS A 53 -6.86 8.59 7.15
CA HIS A 53 -5.61 8.62 7.93
C HIS A 53 -5.80 8.06 9.35
N SER A 54 -6.92 8.37 10.00
CA SER A 54 -7.24 7.82 11.32
C SER A 54 -7.45 6.30 11.29
N VAL A 55 -8.10 5.78 10.25
CA VAL A 55 -8.28 4.32 10.05
C VAL A 55 -6.94 3.65 9.77
N TYR A 56 -6.13 4.25 8.90
CA TYR A 56 -4.80 3.75 8.54
C TYR A 56 -3.86 3.69 9.75
N GLU A 57 -3.84 4.70 10.61
CA GLU A 57 -3.04 4.69 11.84
C GLU A 57 -3.46 3.57 12.79
N ARG A 58 -4.76 3.36 12.98
CA ARG A 58 -5.24 2.22 13.77
C ARG A 58 -4.83 0.88 13.17
N ALA A 59 -4.98 0.72 11.87
CA ALA A 59 -4.60 -0.50 11.16
C ALA A 59 -3.09 -0.77 11.25
N GLN A 60 -2.24 0.27 11.18
CA GLN A 60 -0.80 0.12 11.41
C GLN A 60 -0.46 -0.34 12.83
N CYS A 61 -1.14 0.21 13.84
CA CYS A 61 -0.97 -0.21 15.23
C CYS A 61 -1.42 -1.67 15.42
N ALA A 62 -2.60 -2.03 14.89
CA ALA A 62 -3.16 -3.38 14.97
C ALA A 62 -2.28 -4.43 14.28
N THR A 63 -1.56 -4.05 13.22
CA THR A 63 -0.69 -4.95 12.44
C THR A 63 0.80 -4.81 12.79
N GLN A 64 1.12 -3.94 13.75
CA GLN A 64 2.47 -3.55 14.16
C GLN A 64 3.39 -3.17 12.97
N MET A 65 2.85 -2.38 12.03
CA MET A 65 3.52 -1.92 10.82
C MET A 65 3.87 -0.42 10.82
N THR A 66 4.00 0.19 12.01
CA THR A 66 4.28 1.63 12.18
C THR A 66 5.68 2.03 11.74
N GLU A 67 6.68 1.15 11.91
CA GLU A 67 8.09 1.45 11.63
C GLU A 67 8.41 1.61 10.13
N THR A 68 7.54 1.11 9.25
CA THR A 68 7.70 1.17 7.79
C THR A 68 6.75 2.18 7.13
N ASP A 69 6.12 3.06 7.91
CA ASP A 69 5.22 4.08 7.37
C ASP A 69 5.99 5.14 6.56
N ASN A 70 5.40 5.54 5.44
CA ASN A 70 5.87 6.65 4.62
C ASN A 70 4.74 7.15 3.71
N SER A 71 4.90 8.34 3.13
CA SER A 71 3.86 8.98 2.31
C SER A 71 3.47 8.16 1.09
N LEU A 72 4.42 7.52 0.39
CA LEU A 72 4.14 6.74 -0.82
C LEU A 72 3.33 5.48 -0.49
N ARG A 73 3.72 4.76 0.55
CA ARG A 73 3.00 3.59 1.05
C ARG A 73 1.58 3.98 1.45
N ARG A 74 1.42 5.03 2.24
CA ARG A 74 0.11 5.53 2.67
C ARG A 74 -0.75 5.98 1.49
N GLN A 75 -0.17 6.60 0.47
CA GLN A 75 -0.85 6.96 -0.79
C GLN A 75 -1.32 5.73 -1.56
N ARG A 76 -0.50 4.67 -1.65
CA ARG A 76 -0.89 3.39 -2.27
C ARG A 76 -2.12 2.80 -1.59
N TYR A 77 -2.09 2.67 -0.26
CA TYR A 77 -3.25 2.18 0.51
C TYR A 77 -4.47 3.10 0.38
N PHE A 78 -4.28 4.42 0.27
CA PHE A 78 -5.39 5.34 0.02
C PHE A 78 -6.05 5.03 -1.31
N ILE A 79 -5.28 4.93 -2.39
CA ILE A 79 -5.80 4.65 -3.74
C ILE A 79 -6.53 3.30 -3.76
N THR A 80 -5.93 2.24 -3.22
CA THR A 80 -6.54 0.91 -3.16
C THR A 80 -7.84 0.93 -2.36
N ASN A 81 -7.89 1.68 -1.24
CA ASN A 81 -9.11 1.83 -0.45
C ASN A 81 -10.19 2.65 -1.21
N GLN A 82 -9.81 3.67 -1.99
CA GLN A 82 -10.77 4.38 -2.84
C GLN A 82 -11.34 3.50 -3.95
N LEU A 83 -10.56 2.54 -4.47
CA LEU A 83 -11.04 1.54 -5.44
C LEU A 83 -12.01 0.56 -4.78
N LEU A 84 -11.70 0.05 -3.59
CA LEU A 84 -12.62 -0.80 -2.83
C LEU A 84 -13.97 -0.10 -2.59
N ARG A 85 -13.96 1.18 -2.20
CA ARG A 85 -15.18 1.98 -1.96
C ARG A 85 -16.04 2.19 -3.21
N GLN A 86 -15.47 2.00 -4.41
CA GLN A 86 -16.18 2.08 -5.68
C GLN A 86 -16.72 0.72 -6.15
N ALA A 87 -16.26 -0.39 -5.56
CA ALA A 87 -16.74 -1.73 -5.89
C ALA A 87 -18.14 -1.97 -5.30
N ASP A 88 -18.96 -2.72 -6.03
CA ASP A 88 -20.30 -3.11 -5.60
C ASP A 88 -20.24 -4.34 -4.67
N LEU A 89 -19.81 -4.10 -3.42
CA LEU A 89 -19.53 -5.16 -2.45
C LEU A 89 -20.74 -6.03 -2.10
N GLY A 90 -21.97 -5.53 -2.32
CA GLY A 90 -23.20 -6.28 -2.10
C GLY A 90 -23.51 -7.35 -3.14
N ARG A 91 -22.73 -7.44 -4.23
CA ARG A 91 -22.99 -8.35 -5.36
C ARG A 91 -21.91 -9.41 -5.59
N GLY A 92 -20.87 -9.41 -4.77
CA GLY A 92 -19.79 -10.37 -4.86
C GLY A 92 -18.84 -10.22 -3.68
N ASP A 93 -18.11 -11.28 -3.39
CA ASP A 93 -17.20 -11.34 -2.25
C ASP A 93 -15.96 -10.46 -2.50
N VAL A 94 -15.25 -10.16 -1.41
CA VAL A 94 -13.94 -9.50 -1.45
C VAL A 94 -12.86 -10.56 -1.32
N CYS A 95 -11.78 -10.43 -2.07
CA CYS A 95 -10.62 -11.31 -1.96
C CYS A 95 -9.32 -10.51 -1.87
N GLU A 96 -8.40 -10.99 -1.03
CA GLU A 96 -7.00 -10.61 -1.02
C GLU A 96 -6.12 -11.85 -1.17
N ALA A 97 -5.19 -11.79 -2.13
CA ALA A 97 -4.14 -12.76 -2.34
C ALA A 97 -2.81 -12.14 -1.91
N GLY A 98 -2.22 -12.69 -0.85
CA GLY A 98 -1.09 -12.12 -0.12
C GLY A 98 -1.53 -11.00 0.82
N CYS A 99 -1.43 -11.22 2.13
CA CYS A 99 -1.85 -10.26 3.15
C CYS A 99 -0.73 -9.84 4.10
N PHE A 100 0.38 -10.59 4.14
CA PHE A 100 1.48 -10.39 5.09
C PHE A 100 0.96 -10.26 6.54
N ARG A 101 1.06 -9.08 7.17
CA ARG A 101 0.56 -8.84 8.55
C ARG A 101 -0.90 -8.38 8.61
N GLY A 102 -1.55 -8.20 7.46
CA GLY A 102 -2.96 -7.86 7.32
C GLY A 102 -3.29 -6.37 7.26
N LEU A 103 -2.37 -5.48 6.86
CA LEU A 103 -2.66 -4.03 6.86
C LEU A 103 -3.73 -3.64 5.84
N SER A 104 -3.61 -4.06 4.57
CA SER A 104 -4.65 -3.88 3.55
C SER A 104 -5.93 -4.57 3.98
N ALA A 105 -5.86 -5.83 4.40
CA ALA A 105 -7.00 -6.57 4.94
C ALA A 105 -7.76 -5.78 6.01
N HIS A 106 -7.04 -5.19 6.97
CA HIS A 106 -7.65 -4.42 8.04
C HIS A 106 -8.35 -3.15 7.50
N LEU A 107 -7.77 -2.46 6.52
CA LEU A 107 -8.41 -1.31 5.87
C LEU A 107 -9.69 -1.73 5.15
N PHE A 108 -9.64 -2.84 4.40
CA PHE A 108 -10.78 -3.36 3.66
C PHE A 108 -11.90 -3.80 4.61
N ALA A 109 -11.54 -4.54 5.66
CA ALA A 109 -12.48 -5.01 6.66
C ALA A 109 -13.12 -3.86 7.46
N GLN A 110 -12.38 -2.78 7.75
CA GLN A 110 -12.96 -1.56 8.33
C GLN A 110 -14.02 -0.94 7.42
N HIS A 111 -13.79 -0.91 6.11
CA HIS A 111 -14.79 -0.42 5.17
C HIS A 111 -16.00 -1.36 5.10
N ILE A 112 -15.79 -2.67 4.98
CA ILE A 112 -16.85 -3.68 4.92
C ILE A 112 -17.74 -3.62 6.18
N LYS A 113 -17.14 -3.53 7.37
CA LYS A 113 -17.84 -3.45 8.67
C LYS A 113 -18.78 -2.24 8.77
N GLN A 114 -18.54 -1.19 8.01
CA GLN A 114 -19.38 0.01 7.97
C GLN A 114 -20.55 -0.10 6.99
N LEU A 115 -20.59 -1.15 6.15
CA LEU A 115 -21.68 -1.39 5.23
C LEU A 115 -22.84 -2.11 5.93
N ASP A 116 -24.07 -1.75 5.57
CA ASP A 116 -25.27 -2.48 5.95
C ASP A 116 -25.53 -3.63 4.96
N GLN A 117 -24.50 -4.45 4.72
CA GLN A 117 -24.51 -5.54 3.74
C GLN A 117 -23.72 -6.74 4.28
N GLN A 118 -24.17 -7.95 3.95
CA GLN A 118 -23.40 -9.15 4.21
C GLN A 118 -22.37 -9.32 3.10
N VAL A 119 -21.10 -9.04 3.41
CA VAL A 119 -19.98 -9.19 2.50
C VAL A 119 -19.02 -10.20 3.11
N THR A 120 -18.65 -11.21 2.36
CA THR A 120 -17.64 -12.18 2.77
C THR A 120 -16.27 -11.73 2.28
N PHE A 121 -15.24 -11.82 3.13
CA PHE A 121 -13.88 -11.44 2.78
C PHE A 121 -12.95 -12.67 2.86
N HIS A 122 -12.30 -13.01 1.76
CA HIS A 122 -11.39 -14.14 1.63
C HIS A 122 -9.93 -13.68 1.61
N ILE A 123 -9.09 -14.28 2.44
CA ILE A 123 -7.65 -14.03 2.48
C ILE A 123 -6.89 -15.31 2.16
N PHE A 124 -6.14 -15.30 1.06
CA PHE A 124 -5.23 -16.37 0.66
C PHE A 124 -3.79 -15.94 0.92
N ASP A 125 -3.08 -16.68 1.77
CA ASP A 125 -1.65 -16.43 2.04
C ASP A 125 -0.97 -17.76 2.43
N SER A 126 0.33 -17.84 2.18
CA SER A 126 1.14 -18.99 2.63
C SER A 126 1.38 -18.94 4.14
N PHE A 127 1.31 -17.75 4.74
CA PHE A 127 1.75 -17.38 6.09
C PHE A 127 3.23 -17.72 6.35
N GLN A 128 3.99 -17.90 5.26
CA GLN A 128 5.37 -18.39 5.24
C GLN A 128 6.29 -17.50 4.39
N GLY A 129 5.78 -16.37 3.89
CA GLY A 129 6.49 -15.43 3.02
C GLY A 129 6.35 -15.80 1.55
N LEU A 130 7.28 -15.32 0.72
CA LEU A 130 7.21 -15.49 -0.73
C LEU A 130 7.56 -16.91 -1.18
N SER A 131 6.91 -17.37 -2.27
CA SER A 131 7.23 -18.65 -2.91
C SER A 131 8.64 -18.65 -3.49
N GLU A 132 9.15 -19.84 -3.85
CA GLU A 132 10.45 -19.94 -4.52
C GLU A 132 10.48 -19.07 -5.78
N LEU A 133 11.63 -18.40 -6.01
CA LEU A 133 11.84 -17.56 -7.18
C LEU A 133 11.99 -18.43 -8.43
N GLU A 134 11.36 -18.02 -9.53
CA GLU A 134 11.56 -18.59 -10.84
C GLU A 134 12.52 -17.71 -11.67
N SER A 135 13.02 -18.22 -12.78
CA SER A 135 13.98 -17.46 -13.62
C SER A 135 13.41 -16.15 -14.16
N VAL A 136 12.07 -16.03 -14.24
CA VAL A 136 11.37 -14.82 -14.67
C VAL A 136 11.38 -13.72 -13.60
N ASP A 137 11.53 -14.08 -12.32
CA ASP A 137 11.54 -13.14 -11.20
C ASP A 137 12.93 -12.53 -10.97
N VAL A 138 13.96 -13.08 -11.61
CA VAL A 138 15.36 -12.66 -11.48
C VAL A 138 15.76 -11.85 -12.72
N SER A 139 15.89 -10.54 -12.56
CA SER A 139 16.35 -9.65 -13.64
C SER A 139 17.84 -9.86 -13.95
N GLU A 140 18.27 -9.50 -15.17
CA GLU A 140 19.70 -9.55 -15.55
C GLU A 140 20.58 -8.66 -14.66
N ASP A 141 20.01 -7.62 -14.05
CA ASP A 141 20.67 -6.72 -13.11
C ASP A 141 20.37 -7.04 -11.63
N TRP A 142 19.80 -8.21 -11.33
CA TRP A 142 19.48 -8.66 -9.96
C TRP A 142 20.69 -8.55 -9.04
N ASP A 143 21.83 -9.10 -9.47
CA ASP A 143 23.08 -9.03 -8.70
C ASP A 143 23.60 -7.60 -8.50
N GLN A 144 23.16 -6.62 -9.29
CA GLN A 144 23.52 -5.21 -9.14
C GLN A 144 22.55 -4.46 -8.22
N ARG A 145 21.24 -4.72 -8.34
CA ARG A 145 20.20 -4.11 -7.49
C ARG A 145 20.24 -4.64 -6.06
N TYR A 146 20.54 -5.92 -5.90
CA TYR A 146 20.59 -6.62 -4.62
C TYR A 146 22.03 -6.85 -4.13
N LYS A 147 23.03 -6.22 -4.79
CA LYS A 147 24.45 -6.33 -4.40
C LYS A 147 24.75 -5.87 -2.98
N HIS A 148 23.99 -4.90 -2.49
CA HIS A 148 24.07 -4.40 -1.11
C HIS A 148 23.42 -5.35 -0.09
N LEU A 149 22.61 -6.30 -0.58
CA LEU A 149 21.96 -7.37 0.18
C LEU A 149 22.75 -8.68 0.07
N SER A 150 24.02 -8.64 -0.32
CA SER A 150 24.91 -9.81 -0.51
C SER A 150 25.01 -10.75 0.70
N ASP A 151 24.57 -10.29 1.89
CA ASP A 151 24.50 -11.10 3.12
C ASP A 151 23.15 -11.82 3.32
N TRP A 152 22.18 -11.62 2.43
CA TRP A 152 20.85 -12.22 2.50
C TRP A 152 20.73 -13.30 1.41
N SER A 153 20.59 -14.55 1.84
CA SER A 153 20.20 -15.63 0.93
C SER A 153 18.82 -15.33 0.32
N ALA A 154 18.54 -15.86 -0.88
CA ALA A 154 17.22 -15.79 -1.50
C ALA A 154 16.12 -16.26 -0.53
N ASP A 155 16.42 -17.27 0.29
CA ASP A 155 15.54 -17.74 1.36
C ASP A 155 15.21 -16.67 2.40
N LYS A 156 16.21 -15.89 2.84
CA LYS A 156 16.02 -14.80 3.80
C LYS A 156 15.20 -13.65 3.21
N LEU A 157 15.43 -13.33 1.93
CA LEU A 157 14.65 -12.30 1.21
C LEU A 157 13.17 -12.67 1.11
N ARG A 158 12.83 -13.95 0.98
CA ARG A 158 11.42 -14.38 0.93
C ARG A 158 10.79 -14.45 2.31
N LYS A 159 11.52 -15.00 3.29
CA LYS A 159 11.02 -15.23 4.66
C LYS A 159 10.83 -13.95 5.47
N GLN A 160 11.39 -12.82 5.05
CA GLN A 160 11.12 -11.53 5.71
C GLN A 160 9.64 -11.11 5.61
N PHE A 161 8.93 -11.63 4.60
CA PHE A 161 7.49 -11.43 4.40
C PHE A 161 6.64 -12.50 5.09
N ALA A 162 7.24 -13.37 5.92
CA ALA A 162 6.49 -14.39 6.66
C ALA A 162 5.78 -13.77 7.88
N CYS A 163 4.49 -14.05 8.01
CA CYS A 163 3.70 -13.77 9.20
C CYS A 163 2.75 -14.94 9.43
N SER A 164 2.71 -15.49 10.65
CA SER A 164 1.87 -16.66 10.93
C SER A 164 0.38 -16.34 10.83
N LEU A 165 -0.43 -17.32 10.42
CA LEU A 165 -1.90 -17.19 10.41
C LEU A 165 -2.45 -16.78 11.78
N GLN A 166 -1.86 -17.27 12.87
CA GLN A 166 -2.26 -16.89 14.22
C GLN A 166 -2.10 -15.38 14.43
N THR A 167 -0.94 -14.81 14.11
CA THR A 167 -0.69 -13.37 14.23
C THR A 167 -1.64 -12.55 13.36
N VAL A 168 -1.90 -13.00 12.12
CA VAL A 168 -2.84 -12.30 11.24
C VAL A 168 -4.26 -12.33 11.80
N ARG A 169 -4.70 -13.46 12.37
CA ARG A 169 -6.00 -13.55 13.05
C ARG A 169 -6.08 -12.65 14.28
N GLU A 170 -5.01 -12.55 15.06
CA GLU A 170 -4.93 -11.63 16.20
C GLU A 170 -5.00 -10.17 15.74
N ASN A 171 -4.36 -9.83 14.61
CA ASN A 171 -4.39 -8.47 14.05
C ASN A 171 -5.75 -8.08 13.45
N LEU A 172 -6.60 -9.07 13.14
CA LEU A 172 -7.90 -8.91 12.45
C LEU A 172 -9.06 -9.47 13.30
N ASP A 173 -8.86 -9.64 14.60
CA ASP A 173 -9.80 -10.32 15.51
C ASP A 173 -11.14 -9.59 15.66
N GLU A 174 -11.18 -8.30 15.31
CA GLU A 174 -12.38 -7.47 15.34
C GLU A 174 -13.36 -7.70 14.17
N PHE A 175 -13.03 -8.61 13.23
CA PHE A 175 -13.80 -8.91 12.01
C PHE A 175 -14.14 -10.41 11.94
N ASP A 176 -15.43 -10.74 11.99
CA ASP A 176 -15.94 -12.11 12.01
C ASP A 176 -16.33 -12.67 10.63
N PHE A 177 -16.33 -11.82 9.59
CA PHE A 177 -16.67 -12.16 8.21
C PHE A 177 -15.46 -12.52 7.33
N ILE A 178 -14.27 -12.69 7.93
CA ILE A 178 -13.03 -13.01 7.22
C ILE A 178 -12.77 -14.52 7.23
N HIS A 179 -12.55 -15.10 6.05
CA HIS A 179 -12.13 -16.48 5.85
C HIS A 179 -10.68 -16.56 5.41
N TYR A 180 -9.89 -17.34 6.12
CA TYR A 180 -8.45 -17.49 5.90
C TYR A 180 -8.13 -18.83 5.24
N TYR A 181 -7.32 -18.80 4.20
CA TYR A 181 -6.88 -19.96 3.43
C TYR A 181 -5.37 -20.07 3.49
N GLU A 182 -4.87 -20.77 4.51
CA GLU A 182 -3.44 -21.08 4.64
C GLU A 182 -3.00 -22.09 3.59
N GLY A 183 -2.08 -21.65 2.73
CA GLY A 183 -1.48 -22.49 1.70
C GLY A 183 -0.87 -21.68 0.57
N TRP A 184 0.02 -22.30 -0.19
CA TRP A 184 0.61 -21.67 -1.37
C TRP A 184 -0.45 -21.42 -2.43
N ILE A 185 -0.45 -20.22 -3.03
CA ILE A 185 -1.25 -19.94 -4.21
C ILE A 185 -0.75 -20.81 -5.37
N PRO A 186 -1.65 -21.44 -6.17
CA PRO A 186 -3.12 -21.38 -6.14
C PRO A 186 -3.80 -22.54 -5.41
N THR A 187 -3.09 -23.30 -4.57
CA THR A 187 -3.53 -24.64 -4.08
C THR A 187 -4.88 -24.65 -3.36
N ARG A 188 -5.30 -23.52 -2.78
CA ARG A 188 -6.55 -23.39 -2.01
C ARG A 188 -7.70 -22.70 -2.77
N PHE A 189 -7.45 -22.16 -3.97
CA PHE A 189 -8.48 -21.42 -4.72
C PHE A 189 -9.73 -22.24 -5.06
N HIS A 190 -9.60 -23.56 -5.21
CA HIS A 190 -10.73 -24.45 -5.49
C HIS A 190 -11.87 -24.37 -4.45
N GLU A 191 -11.59 -23.92 -3.23
CA GLU A 191 -12.59 -23.78 -2.16
C GLU A 191 -13.55 -22.61 -2.35
N VAL A 192 -13.21 -21.65 -3.22
CA VAL A 192 -14.05 -20.52 -3.58
C VAL A 192 -14.38 -20.54 -5.08
N ALA A 193 -14.26 -21.70 -5.72
CA ALA A 193 -14.46 -21.84 -7.16
C ALA A 193 -15.89 -21.54 -7.62
N ASP A 194 -16.88 -21.67 -6.72
CA ASP A 194 -18.30 -21.36 -6.90
C ASP A 194 -18.66 -19.89 -6.60
N LYS A 195 -17.70 -19.09 -6.12
CA LYS A 195 -17.92 -17.69 -5.73
C LYS A 195 -17.72 -16.72 -6.89
N SER A 196 -18.28 -15.53 -6.71
CA SER A 196 -18.07 -14.38 -7.59
C SER A 196 -17.58 -13.20 -6.76
N PHE A 197 -16.70 -12.40 -7.32
CA PHE A 197 -15.98 -11.36 -6.59
C PHE A 197 -16.31 -9.97 -7.13
N SER A 198 -16.56 -9.03 -6.22
CA SER A 198 -16.73 -7.61 -6.54
C SER A 198 -15.41 -6.84 -6.46
N PHE A 199 -14.49 -7.31 -5.61
CA PHE A 199 -13.15 -6.74 -5.44
C PHE A 199 -12.10 -7.83 -5.20
N VAL A 200 -10.99 -7.77 -5.94
CA VAL A 200 -9.85 -8.68 -5.79
C VAL A 200 -8.56 -7.88 -5.71
N HIS A 201 -7.83 -8.02 -4.61
CA HIS A 201 -6.49 -7.45 -4.40
C HIS A 201 -5.43 -8.54 -4.56
N ILE A 202 -4.43 -8.31 -5.41
CA ILE A 202 -3.32 -9.24 -5.66
C ILE A 202 -2.02 -8.54 -5.25
N ASP A 203 -1.39 -9.02 -4.18
CA ASP A 203 -0.17 -8.47 -3.56
C ASP A 203 0.75 -9.64 -3.16
N VAL A 204 1.40 -10.24 -4.16
CA VAL A 204 2.15 -11.51 -4.03
C VAL A 204 3.56 -11.46 -4.64
N ASP A 205 3.99 -10.27 -5.11
CA ASP A 205 5.30 -9.88 -5.66
C ASP A 205 5.84 -10.68 -6.88
N LEU A 206 5.52 -11.97 -7.01
CA LEU A 206 6.17 -12.90 -7.93
C LEU A 206 5.28 -13.27 -9.11
N TYR A 207 5.89 -13.51 -10.26
CA TYR A 207 5.18 -13.72 -11.53
C TYR A 207 4.15 -14.84 -11.45
N ARG A 208 4.54 -16.00 -10.93
CA ARG A 208 3.67 -17.17 -10.88
C ARG A 208 2.43 -16.95 -9.99
N PRO A 209 2.54 -16.57 -8.71
CA PRO A 209 1.35 -16.33 -7.90
C PRO A 209 0.48 -15.18 -8.45
N ILE A 210 1.06 -14.15 -9.09
CA ILE A 210 0.29 -13.12 -9.81
C ILE A 210 -0.53 -13.76 -10.95
N SER A 211 0.13 -14.51 -11.82
CA SER A 211 -0.47 -15.14 -13.01
C SER A 211 -1.57 -16.14 -12.63
N GLU A 212 -1.31 -17.00 -11.63
CA GLU A 212 -2.27 -17.99 -11.13
C GLU A 212 -3.48 -17.32 -10.46
N SER A 213 -3.27 -16.24 -9.71
CA SER A 213 -4.35 -15.43 -9.12
C SER A 213 -5.20 -14.78 -10.20
N PHE A 214 -4.58 -14.15 -11.21
CA PHE A 214 -5.31 -13.55 -12.32
C PHE A 214 -6.15 -14.60 -13.07
N GLN A 215 -5.55 -15.73 -13.45
CA GLN A 215 -6.25 -16.80 -14.18
C GLN A 215 -7.45 -17.35 -13.41
N PHE A 216 -7.34 -17.44 -12.07
CA PHE A 216 -8.43 -17.92 -11.24
C PHE A 216 -9.52 -16.86 -10.99
N PHE A 217 -9.14 -15.66 -10.56
CA PHE A 217 -10.11 -14.66 -10.09
C PHE A 217 -10.73 -13.86 -11.22
N TYR A 218 -10.02 -13.59 -12.32
CA TYR A 218 -10.52 -12.71 -13.38
C TYR A 218 -11.82 -13.22 -14.02
N PRO A 219 -11.97 -14.52 -14.36
CA PRO A 219 -13.24 -15.05 -14.88
C PRO A 219 -14.39 -15.05 -13.86
N ARG A 220 -14.08 -14.82 -12.57
CA ARG A 220 -15.03 -14.82 -11.44
C ARG A 220 -15.37 -13.42 -10.94
N LEU A 221 -14.80 -12.38 -11.55
CA LEU A 221 -15.25 -11.01 -11.30
C LEU A 221 -16.66 -10.82 -11.82
N ILE A 222 -17.50 -10.17 -11.02
CA ILE A 222 -18.79 -9.70 -11.49
C ILE A 222 -18.60 -8.61 -12.55
N PRO A 223 -19.62 -8.31 -13.39
CA PRO A 223 -19.58 -7.12 -14.23
C PRO A 223 -19.33 -5.86 -13.39
N HIS A 224 -18.34 -5.05 -13.79
CA HIS A 224 -17.82 -3.88 -13.05
C HIS A 224 -17.08 -4.19 -11.74
N GLY A 225 -16.75 -5.47 -11.48
CA GLY A 225 -15.83 -5.84 -10.42
C GLY A 225 -14.43 -5.25 -10.67
N ILE A 226 -13.73 -4.96 -9.58
CA ILE A 226 -12.41 -4.33 -9.62
C ILE A 226 -11.36 -5.36 -9.21
N MET A 227 -10.31 -5.47 -10.01
CA MET A 227 -9.11 -6.22 -9.66
C MET A 227 -7.92 -5.26 -9.62
N VAL A 228 -7.18 -5.30 -8.51
CA VAL A 228 -6.03 -4.45 -8.25
C VAL A 228 -4.80 -5.34 -8.14
N PHE A 229 -3.74 -4.96 -8.84
CA PHE A 229 -2.39 -5.50 -8.67
C PHE A 229 -1.61 -4.44 -7.89
N ASP A 230 -1.03 -4.82 -6.74
CA ASP A 230 -0.32 -3.87 -5.86
C ASP A 230 1.08 -3.50 -6.40
N ASP A 231 1.69 -4.42 -7.16
CA ASP A 231 3.00 -4.30 -7.85
C ASP A 231 2.86 -4.31 -9.39
#